data_AF-A0A5C7UMT9-F1
#
_entry.id   AF-A0A5C7UMT9-F1
#
_cell.length_a   1.000
_cell.length_b   1.000
_cell.length_c   1.000
_cell.angle_alpha   90.00
_cell.angle_beta   90.00
_cell.angle_gamma   90.00
#
_symmetry.space_group_name_H-M   'P 1'
#
loop_
_entity.id
_entity.type
_entity.pdbx_description
1 polymer ?
#
loop_
_entity_poly.entity_id
_entity_poly.type
_entity_poly.pdbx_seq_one_letter_code
_entity_poly.pdbx_strand_id
1 'polypeptide(L)'
;MAYEKYTINQFMKAWFNNDYSEMSKEELEVVRTEYVDAAGLYNVDSLNKVSYIHYISNRINSIKISIKLQREFLMEFGMPYIPHLSFFRKFGHNVKWNADKIDFVKQLNIVENKEKKYIIKLESAINEFKEHQRKNAKDADVNPRRSFIKTLNVLGKSGYRIDKNETTVEELAIMISQQSEEVEILKSK
;
A
#
# COMPACT_ATOMS: atom_id res chain seq x y z
N MET A 1 -7.10 -4.06 22.93
CA MET A 1 -7.15 -3.06 21.84
C MET A 1 -8.35 -2.13 22.04
N ALA A 2 -8.45 -0.97 21.39
CA ALA A 2 -9.56 -0.04 21.63
C ALA A 2 -10.91 -0.60 21.17
N TYR A 3 -10.95 -1.33 20.06
CA TYR A 3 -12.17 -1.92 19.48
C TYR A 3 -12.80 -3.08 20.27
N GLU A 4 -12.12 -3.62 21.29
CA GLU A 4 -12.63 -4.71 22.16
C GLU A 4 -13.63 -4.15 23.17
N LYS A 5 -13.53 -2.85 23.46
CA LYS A 5 -14.34 -2.15 24.47
C LYS A 5 -15.74 -1.79 23.98
N TYR A 6 -15.97 -1.88 22.67
CA TYR A 6 -17.20 -1.40 22.05
C TYR A 6 -17.92 -2.54 21.35
N THR A 7 -19.24 -2.54 21.47
CA THR A 7 -20.10 -3.48 20.76
C THR A 7 -20.37 -2.99 19.35
N ILE A 8 -20.80 -3.90 18.47
CA ILE A 8 -21.17 -3.56 17.09
C ILE A 8 -22.21 -2.43 17.08
N ASN A 9 -23.19 -2.44 17.99
CA ASN A 9 -24.23 -1.41 18.04
C ASN A 9 -23.65 -0.04 18.42
N GLN A 10 -22.78 0.03 19.42
CA GLN A 10 -22.12 1.28 19.84
C GLN A 10 -21.28 1.86 18.69
N PHE A 11 -20.52 1.01 18.01
CA PHE A 11 -19.74 1.38 16.84
C PHE A 11 -20.62 1.85 15.67
N MET A 12 -21.73 1.16 15.39
CA MET A 12 -22.69 1.56 14.35
C MET A 12 -23.35 2.92 14.64
N LYS A 13 -23.69 3.19 15.90
CA LYS A 13 -24.27 4.48 16.33
C LYS A 13 -23.27 5.62 16.11
N ALA A 14 -22.03 5.45 16.56
CA ALA A 14 -20.98 6.45 16.37
C ALA A 14 -20.66 6.66 14.89
N TRP A 15 -20.48 5.58 14.12
CA TRP A 15 -20.05 5.66 12.73
C TRP A 15 -21.14 6.14 11.76
N PHE A 16 -22.38 5.66 11.90
CA PHE A 16 -23.43 5.93 10.91
C PHE A 16 -24.46 6.97 11.36
N ASN A 17 -24.64 7.15 12.67
CA ASN A 17 -25.62 8.09 13.21
C ASN A 17 -24.98 9.34 13.83
N ASN A 18 -23.63 9.43 13.84
CA ASN A 18 -22.88 10.50 14.51
C ASN A 18 -23.24 10.65 16.00
N ASP A 19 -23.61 9.54 16.65
CA ASP A 19 -23.94 9.50 18.06
C ASP A 19 -22.69 9.13 18.87
N TYR A 20 -22.07 10.16 19.45
CA TYR A 20 -20.83 10.06 20.22
C TYR A 20 -21.06 9.97 21.73
N SER A 21 -22.27 9.61 22.16
CA SER A 21 -22.60 9.48 23.59
C SER A 21 -21.81 8.40 24.31
N GLU A 22 -21.48 7.31 23.60
CA GLU A 22 -20.79 6.13 24.14
C GLU A 22 -19.34 6.01 23.64
N MET A 23 -18.96 6.72 22.57
CA MET A 23 -17.65 6.67 21.91
C MET A 23 -17.31 8.05 21.34
N SER A 24 -16.19 8.64 21.74
CA SER A 24 -15.74 9.92 21.18
C SER A 24 -15.32 9.80 19.71
N LYS A 25 -15.16 10.94 19.02
CA LYS A 25 -14.71 10.96 17.61
C LYS A 25 -13.30 10.41 17.47
N GLU A 26 -12.43 10.75 18.40
CA GLU A 26 -11.05 10.29 18.44
C GLU A 26 -10.99 8.77 18.66
N GLU A 27 -11.80 8.24 19.59
CA GLU A 27 -11.92 6.81 19.83
C GLU A 27 -12.52 6.08 18.62
N LEU A 28 -13.51 6.66 17.94
CA LEU A 28 -14.09 6.09 16.74
C LEU A 28 -13.06 5.89 15.63
N GLU A 29 -12.18 6.86 15.39
CA GLU A 29 -11.14 6.73 14.35
C GLU A 29 -10.10 5.66 14.70
N VAL A 30 -9.74 5.52 15.99
CA VAL A 30 -8.85 4.45 16.46
C VAL A 30 -9.53 3.08 16.29
N VAL A 31 -10.75 2.92 16.81
CA VAL A 31 -11.54 1.68 16.73
C VAL A 31 -11.77 1.26 15.29
N ARG A 32 -12.09 2.22 14.41
CA ARG A 32 -12.32 1.96 12.98
C ARG A 32 -11.03 1.52 12.28
N THR A 33 -9.90 2.11 12.64
CA THR A 33 -8.59 1.73 12.08
C THR A 33 -8.21 0.31 12.51
N GLU A 34 -8.33 -0.01 13.81
CA GLU A 34 -8.09 -1.36 14.34
C GLU A 34 -9.05 -2.39 13.71
N TYR A 35 -10.32 -2.04 13.53
CA TYR A 35 -11.32 -2.89 12.86
C TYR A 35 -10.93 -3.19 11.41
N VAL A 36 -10.57 -2.17 10.62
CA VAL A 36 -10.16 -2.36 9.22
C VAL A 36 -8.91 -3.21 9.12
N ASP A 37 -7.96 -3.02 10.04
CA ASP A 37 -6.71 -3.79 10.10
C ASP A 37 -6.98 -5.27 10.40
N ALA A 38 -7.63 -5.55 11.53
CA ALA A 38 -7.90 -6.93 11.96
C ALA A 38 -8.86 -7.69 11.02
N ALA A 39 -9.79 -6.98 10.38
CA ALA A 39 -10.70 -7.57 9.40
C ALA A 39 -10.07 -7.74 8.01
N GLY A 40 -8.83 -7.29 7.79
CA GLY A 40 -8.17 -7.35 6.49
C GLY A 40 -8.88 -6.55 5.39
N LEU A 41 -9.65 -5.52 5.76
CA LEU A 41 -10.51 -4.74 4.84
C LEU A 41 -9.74 -3.68 4.05
N TYR A 42 -8.41 -3.73 4.06
CA TYR A 42 -7.60 -2.86 3.22
C TYR A 42 -7.94 -3.09 1.75
N ASN A 43 -8.02 -2.00 1.00
CA ASN A 43 -8.03 -2.07 -0.44
C ASN A 43 -6.62 -2.50 -0.90
N VAL A 44 -6.38 -3.81 -0.95
CA VAL A 44 -5.11 -4.45 -1.32
C VAL A 44 -4.59 -3.88 -2.65
N ASP A 45 -5.49 -3.58 -3.59
CA ASP A 45 -5.15 -2.94 -4.86
C ASP A 45 -4.62 -1.52 -4.71
N SER A 46 -5.17 -0.73 -3.78
CA SER A 46 -4.66 0.62 -3.47
C SER A 46 -3.28 0.54 -2.83
N LEU A 47 -3.07 -0.38 -1.89
CA LEU A 47 -1.78 -0.55 -1.24
C LEU A 47 -0.72 -1.03 -2.25
N ASN A 48 -1.06 -1.98 -3.12
CA ASN A 48 -0.18 -2.44 -4.19
C ASN A 48 0.22 -1.30 -5.15
N LYS A 49 -0.75 -0.44 -5.53
CA LYS A 49 -0.48 0.73 -6.38
C LYS A 49 0.47 1.73 -5.70
N VAL A 50 0.26 2.02 -4.41
CA VAL A 50 1.12 2.92 -3.63
C VAL A 50 2.53 2.34 -3.49
N SER A 51 2.65 1.06 -3.16
CA SER A 51 3.93 0.35 -3.06
C SER A 51 4.70 0.38 -4.39
N TYR A 52 4.01 0.20 -5.51
CA TYR A 52 4.62 0.29 -6.84
C TYR A 52 5.10 1.70 -7.19
N ILE A 53 4.33 2.74 -6.85
CA ILE A 53 4.74 4.15 -7.00
C ILE A 53 6.01 4.42 -6.18
N HIS A 54 6.04 3.99 -4.91
CA HIS A 54 7.21 4.13 -4.06
C HIS A 54 8.43 3.40 -4.64
N TYR A 55 8.26 2.18 -5.14
CA TYR A 55 9.33 1.43 -5.78
C TYR A 55 9.92 2.17 -6.98
N ILE A 56 9.09 2.66 -7.91
CA ILE A 56 9.56 3.39 -9.10
C ILE A 56 10.26 4.70 -8.69
N SER A 57 9.66 5.46 -7.78
CA SER A 57 10.24 6.72 -7.28
C SER A 57 11.61 6.48 -6.65
N ASN A 58 11.72 5.46 -5.79
CA ASN A 58 12.98 5.08 -5.17
C ASN A 58 14.03 4.68 -6.20
N ARG A 59 13.67 3.89 -7.23
CA ARG A 59 14.57 3.51 -8.32
C ARG A 59 15.14 4.73 -9.04
N ILE A 60 14.29 5.67 -9.46
CA ILE A 60 14.70 6.88 -10.19
C ILE A 60 15.71 7.68 -9.36
N ASN A 61 15.38 7.96 -8.09
CA ASN A 61 16.22 8.75 -7.21
C ASN A 61 17.55 8.05 -6.91
N SER A 62 17.48 6.77 -6.57
CA SER A 62 18.61 5.90 -6.26
C SER A 62 19.65 5.85 -7.38
N ILE A 63 19.20 5.60 -8.62
CA ILE A 63 20.09 5.51 -9.77
C ILE A 63 20.68 6.88 -10.10
N LYS A 64 19.87 7.95 -10.06
CA LYS A 64 20.33 9.32 -10.30
C LYS A 64 21.45 9.73 -9.33
N ILE A 65 21.26 9.48 -8.03
CA ILE A 65 22.27 9.76 -7.00
C ILE A 65 23.53 8.93 -7.26
N SER A 66 23.37 7.64 -7.57
CA SER A 66 24.51 6.76 -7.84
C SER A 66 25.33 7.20 -9.05
N ILE A 67 24.69 7.62 -10.15
CA ILE A 67 25.38 8.15 -11.33
C ILE A 67 26.16 9.41 -10.97
N LYS A 68 25.52 10.34 -10.24
CA LYS A 68 26.15 11.58 -9.79
C LYS A 68 27.41 11.28 -8.97
N LEU A 69 27.29 10.43 -7.96
CA LEU A 69 28.41 10.04 -7.09
C LEU A 69 29.55 9.40 -7.88
N GLN A 70 29.25 8.54 -8.86
CA GLN A 70 30.29 7.93 -9.70
C GLN A 70 31.02 8.95 -10.58
N ARG A 71 30.30 9.95 -11.13
CA ARG A 71 30.91 11.04 -11.91
C ARG A 71 31.81 11.90 -11.03
N GLU A 72 31.35 12.26 -9.84
CA GLU A 72 32.11 13.05 -8.87
C GLU A 72 33.38 12.31 -8.42
N PHE A 73 33.26 11.01 -8.09
CA PHE A 73 34.40 10.20 -7.69
C PHE A 73 35.44 10.06 -8.82
N LEU A 74 34.97 9.85 -10.06
CA LEU A 74 35.84 9.78 -11.23
C LEU A 74 36.59 11.09 -11.48
N MET A 75 35.91 12.22 -11.27
CA MET A 75 36.49 13.56 -11.45
C MET A 75 37.56 13.85 -10.38
N GLU A 76 37.25 13.56 -9.12
CA GLU A 76 38.11 13.89 -7.98
C GLU A 76 39.31 12.93 -7.85
N PHE A 77 39.07 11.62 -8.00
CA PHE A 77 40.08 10.59 -7.72
C PHE A 77 40.61 9.91 -8.99
N GLY A 78 40.13 10.30 -10.17
CA GLY A 78 40.54 9.70 -11.44
C GLY A 78 40.02 8.27 -11.67
N MET A 79 39.24 7.72 -10.75
CA MET A 79 38.65 6.39 -10.82
C MET A 79 37.24 6.38 -10.21
N PRO A 80 36.35 5.46 -10.61
CA PRO A 80 35.03 5.34 -10.01
C PRO A 80 35.07 4.66 -8.64
N TYR A 81 34.00 4.81 -7.87
CA TYR A 81 33.83 4.10 -6.60
C TYR A 81 33.38 2.66 -6.86
N ILE A 82 34.36 1.76 -7.01
CA ILE A 82 34.19 0.35 -7.43
C ILE A 82 33.16 -0.43 -6.58
N PRO A 83 33.15 -0.35 -5.23
CA PRO A 83 32.21 -1.11 -4.40
C PRO A 83 30.74 -0.87 -4.78
N HIS A 84 30.42 0.36 -5.20
CA HIS A 84 29.06 0.77 -5.53
C HIS A 84 28.65 0.42 -6.97
N LEU A 85 29.54 -0.09 -7.82
CA LEU A 85 29.15 -0.53 -9.18
C LEU A 85 28.15 -1.69 -9.17
N SER A 86 28.21 -2.53 -8.14
CA SER A 86 27.27 -3.64 -7.93
C SER A 86 25.82 -3.19 -7.77
N PHE A 87 25.59 -1.96 -7.31
CA PHE A 87 24.27 -1.38 -7.14
C PHE A 87 23.47 -1.32 -8.43
N PHE A 88 24.11 -0.95 -9.54
CA PHE A 88 23.48 -0.84 -10.85
C PHE A 88 22.89 -2.19 -11.31
N ARG A 89 23.51 -3.32 -10.90
CA ARG A 89 23.01 -4.67 -11.23
C ARG A 89 21.66 -4.97 -10.60
N LYS A 90 21.37 -4.43 -9.41
CA LYS A 90 20.04 -4.57 -8.75
C LYS A 90 18.91 -4.01 -9.61
N PHE A 91 19.24 -3.11 -10.54
CA PHE A 91 18.29 -2.47 -11.45
C PHE A 91 18.42 -2.95 -12.91
N GLY A 92 19.22 -4.01 -13.15
CA GLY A 92 19.42 -4.59 -14.49
C GLY A 92 20.45 -3.87 -15.35
N HIS A 93 21.31 -3.03 -14.75
CA HIS A 93 22.38 -2.32 -15.46
C HIS A 93 23.73 -2.96 -15.17
N ASN A 94 24.53 -3.15 -16.22
CA ASN A 94 25.87 -3.70 -16.11
C ASN A 94 26.89 -2.59 -16.36
N VAL A 95 27.34 -1.96 -15.27
CA VAL A 95 28.39 -0.94 -15.29
C VAL A 95 29.70 -1.57 -14.83
N LYS A 96 30.78 -1.39 -15.60
CA LYS A 96 32.10 -1.96 -15.33
C LYS A 96 33.18 -0.90 -15.52
N TRP A 97 34.21 -0.96 -14.67
CA TRP A 97 35.41 -0.15 -14.79
C TRP A 97 36.51 -0.94 -15.50
N ASN A 98 36.95 -0.45 -16.66
CA ASN A 98 38.00 -1.07 -17.48
C ASN A 98 39.25 -0.18 -17.62
N ALA A 99 39.48 0.72 -16.65
CA ALA A 99 40.50 1.77 -16.71
C ALA A 99 40.34 2.80 -17.85
N ASP A 100 39.19 2.82 -18.53
CA ASP A 100 38.83 3.80 -19.54
C ASP A 100 37.75 4.75 -19.02
N LYS A 101 38.12 6.02 -18.84
CA LYS A 101 37.23 7.09 -18.36
C LYS A 101 36.09 7.38 -19.35
N ILE A 102 36.39 7.40 -20.65
CA ILE A 102 35.43 7.76 -21.69
C ILE A 102 34.37 6.67 -21.80
N ASP A 103 34.80 5.40 -21.83
CA ASP A 103 33.89 4.27 -21.85
C ASP A 103 33.02 4.22 -20.59
N PHE A 104 33.59 4.43 -19.41
CA PHE A 104 32.83 4.43 -18.17
C PHE A 104 31.76 5.54 -18.13
N VAL A 105 32.09 6.76 -18.56
CA VAL A 105 31.12 7.86 -18.68
C VAL A 105 30.03 7.52 -19.70
N LYS A 106 30.39 6.88 -20.82
CA LYS A 106 29.42 6.41 -21.82
C LYS A 106 28.46 5.38 -21.23
N GLN A 107 28.95 4.42 -20.43
CA GLN A 107 28.11 3.46 -19.72
C GLN A 107 27.13 4.16 -18.77
N LEU A 108 27.58 5.15 -17.99
CA LEU A 108 26.70 5.92 -17.10
C LEU A 108 25.61 6.69 -17.89
N ASN A 109 25.95 7.27 -19.03
CA ASN A 109 24.98 7.96 -19.90
C ASN A 109 23.94 6.99 -20.48
N ILE A 110 24.33 5.76 -20.80
CA ILE A 110 23.41 4.71 -21.25
C ILE A 110 22.42 4.36 -20.13
N VAL A 111 22.90 4.22 -18.88
CA VAL A 111 22.03 3.98 -17.72
C VAL A 111 21.04 5.13 -17.56
N GLU A 112 21.52 6.37 -17.56
CA GLU A 112 20.68 7.57 -17.43
C GLU A 112 19.59 7.64 -18.50
N ASN A 113 19.94 7.36 -19.76
CA ASN A 113 18.97 7.34 -20.86
C ASN A 113 17.95 6.20 -20.73
N LYS A 114 18.38 5.01 -20.31
CA LYS A 114 17.47 3.87 -20.07
C LYS A 114 16.50 4.14 -18.92
N GLU A 115 16.86 4.96 -17.94
CA GLU A 115 16.01 5.27 -16.79
C GLU A 115 14.96 6.35 -17.06
N LYS A 116 15.11 7.19 -18.09
CA LYS A 116 14.12 8.23 -18.46
C LYS A 116 12.70 7.67 -18.62
N LYS A 117 12.56 6.45 -19.15
CA LYS A 117 11.26 5.78 -19.31
C LYS A 117 10.52 5.57 -17.98
N TYR A 118 11.22 5.47 -16.86
CA TYR A 118 10.60 5.25 -15.55
C TYR A 118 9.94 6.52 -15.01
N ILE A 119 10.33 7.71 -15.47
CA ILE A 119 9.64 8.97 -15.14
C ILE A 119 8.21 8.93 -15.70
N ILE A 120 8.07 8.56 -16.98
CA ILE A 120 6.77 8.40 -17.64
C ILE A 120 5.94 7.31 -16.93
N LYS A 121 6.58 6.19 -16.54
CA LYS A 121 5.90 5.13 -15.77
C LYS A 121 5.43 5.60 -14.40
N LEU A 122 6.20 6.45 -13.72
CA LEU A 122 5.82 7.03 -12.44
C LEU A 122 4.59 7.92 -12.59
N GLU A 123 4.58 8.79 -13.60
CA GLU A 123 3.44 9.67 -13.91
C GLU A 123 2.19 8.86 -14.25
N SER A 124 2.32 7.81 -15.09
CA SER A 124 1.22 6.89 -15.39
C SER A 124 0.68 6.21 -14.14
N ALA A 125 1.55 5.65 -13.30
CA ALA A 125 1.14 4.97 -12.07
C ALA A 125 0.44 5.91 -11.08
N ILE A 126 0.91 7.16 -10.95
CA ILE A 126 0.26 8.19 -10.13
C ILE A 126 -1.12 8.54 -10.68
N ASN A 127 -1.25 8.69 -12.01
CA ASN A 127 -2.53 8.99 -12.64
C ASN A 127 -3.52 7.83 -12.49
N GLU A 128 -3.10 6.59 -12.72
CA GLU A 128 -3.90 5.39 -12.49
C GLU A 128 -4.34 5.28 -11.02
N PHE A 129 -3.47 5.61 -10.07
CA PHE A 129 -3.83 5.62 -8.65
C PHE A 129 -4.84 6.72 -8.32
N LYS A 130 -4.67 7.93 -8.86
CA LYS A 130 -5.65 9.02 -8.70
C LYS A 130 -6.99 8.67 -9.34
N GLU A 131 -7.01 8.01 -10.49
CA GLU A 131 -8.23 7.50 -11.10
C GLU A 131 -8.87 6.40 -10.27
N HIS A 132 -8.07 5.48 -9.72
CA HIS A 132 -8.54 4.45 -8.80
C HIS A 132 -9.17 5.07 -7.55
N GLN A 133 -8.53 6.09 -6.96
CA GLN A 133 -9.11 6.84 -5.85
C GLN A 133 -10.41 7.55 -6.25
N ARG A 134 -10.48 8.17 -7.44
CA ARG A 134 -11.70 8.83 -7.91
C ARG A 134 -12.85 7.86 -8.16
N LYS A 135 -12.57 6.68 -8.70
CA LYS A 135 -13.55 5.61 -8.89
C LYS A 135 -14.03 5.08 -7.55
N ASN A 136 -13.09 4.75 -6.65
CA ASN A 136 -13.42 4.28 -5.32
C ASN A 136 -14.09 5.35 -4.44
N ALA A 137 -13.82 6.65 -4.66
CA ALA A 137 -14.54 7.73 -4.00
C ALA A 137 -15.97 7.90 -4.51
N LYS A 138 -16.22 7.62 -5.80
CA LYS A 138 -17.57 7.55 -6.36
C LYS A 138 -18.34 6.29 -5.90
N ASP A 139 -17.64 5.18 -5.69
CA ASP A 139 -18.22 3.95 -5.13
C ASP A 139 -18.33 3.99 -3.59
N ALA A 140 -17.54 4.81 -2.90
CA ALA A 140 -17.67 5.06 -1.46
C ALA A 140 -18.98 5.78 -1.11
N ASP A 141 -19.64 6.40 -2.09
CA ASP A 141 -20.99 6.97 -1.97
C ASP A 141 -22.10 5.89 -2.05
N VAL A 142 -21.73 4.62 -2.29
CA VAL A 142 -22.66 3.48 -2.17
C VAL A 142 -22.75 3.06 -0.70
N ASN A 143 -23.26 3.97 0.14
CA ASN A 143 -23.78 3.75 1.49
C ASN A 143 -22.94 2.75 2.34
N PRO A 144 -21.89 3.20 3.06
CA PRO A 144 -21.04 2.38 3.92
C PRO A 144 -21.83 1.48 4.89
N ARG A 145 -22.98 1.98 5.38
CA ARG A 145 -23.91 1.23 6.23
C ARG A 145 -24.53 0.04 5.48
N ARG A 146 -24.86 0.18 4.20
CA ARG A 146 -25.36 -0.93 3.37
C ARG A 146 -24.30 -2.01 3.16
N SER A 147 -23.05 -1.62 2.91
CA SER A 147 -21.93 -2.56 2.80
C SER A 147 -21.72 -3.32 4.11
N PHE A 148 -21.68 -2.60 5.23
CA PHE A 148 -21.55 -3.17 6.57
C PHE A 148 -22.69 -4.15 6.91
N ILE A 149 -23.95 -3.78 6.63
CA ILE A 149 -25.11 -4.67 6.82
C ILE A 149 -25.01 -5.91 5.93
N LYS A 150 -24.53 -5.77 4.68
CA LYS A 150 -24.32 -6.91 3.79
C LYS A 150 -23.29 -7.87 4.37
N THR A 151 -22.18 -7.37 4.91
CA THR A 151 -21.17 -8.18 5.60
C THR A 151 -21.77 -8.94 6.77
N LEU A 152 -22.52 -8.28 7.66
CA LEU A 152 -23.21 -8.94 8.77
C LEU A 152 -24.16 -10.05 8.30
N ASN A 153 -24.92 -9.80 7.23
CA ASN A 153 -25.83 -10.79 6.66
C ASN A 153 -25.08 -11.99 6.03
N VAL A 154 -23.92 -11.76 5.41
CA VAL A 154 -23.07 -12.85 4.87
C VAL A 154 -22.54 -13.71 6.01
N LEU A 155 -22.01 -13.10 7.08
CA LEU A 155 -21.54 -13.84 8.26
C LEU A 155 -22.66 -14.66 8.91
N GLY A 156 -23.86 -14.08 9.05
CA GLY A 156 -25.03 -14.81 9.55
C GLY A 156 -25.39 -16.03 8.68
N LYS A 157 -25.25 -15.92 7.35
CA LYS A 157 -25.44 -17.06 6.43
C LYS A 157 -24.32 -18.10 6.54
N SER A 158 -23.12 -17.70 6.89
CA SER A 158 -21.98 -18.60 7.17
C SER A 158 -22.08 -19.28 8.55
N GLY A 159 -23.13 -19.00 9.34
CA GLY A 159 -23.40 -19.68 10.61
C GLY A 159 -22.92 -18.93 11.85
N TYR A 160 -22.32 -17.74 11.70
CA TYR A 160 -21.93 -16.90 12.84
C TYR A 160 -23.18 -16.34 13.53
N ARG A 161 -23.23 -16.47 14.87
CA ARG A 161 -24.27 -15.83 15.69
C ARG A 161 -23.75 -14.46 16.14
N ILE A 162 -24.36 -13.40 15.62
CA ILE A 162 -23.97 -12.02 15.92
C ILE A 162 -25.10 -11.34 16.70
N ASP A 163 -24.88 -11.10 17.99
CA ASP A 163 -25.72 -10.18 18.78
C ASP A 163 -25.05 -8.81 18.79
N LYS A 164 -25.65 -7.82 18.15
CA LYS A 164 -25.04 -6.49 18.00
C LYS A 164 -24.79 -5.77 19.33
N ASN A 165 -25.50 -6.16 20.39
CA ASN A 165 -25.36 -5.54 21.72
C ASN A 165 -24.36 -6.27 22.62
N GLU A 166 -23.93 -7.47 22.25
CA GLU A 166 -22.99 -8.27 23.05
C GLU A 166 -21.68 -8.52 22.29
N THR A 167 -21.75 -8.73 20.98
CA THR A 167 -20.60 -8.96 20.10
C THR A 167 -19.77 -7.69 19.98
N THR A 168 -18.47 -7.82 20.25
CA THR A 168 -17.52 -6.70 20.16
C THR A 168 -17.13 -6.42 18.71
N VAL A 169 -16.55 -5.24 18.46
CA VAL A 169 -16.03 -4.88 17.13
C VAL A 169 -14.82 -5.77 16.76
N GLU A 170 -14.03 -6.19 17.74
CA GLU A 170 -12.94 -7.16 17.56
C GLU A 170 -13.48 -8.51 17.07
N GLU A 171 -14.47 -9.08 17.77
CA GLU A 171 -15.06 -10.36 17.41
C GLU A 171 -15.62 -10.32 15.98
N LEU A 172 -16.29 -9.22 15.62
CA LEU A 172 -16.73 -9.00 14.26
C LEU A 172 -15.57 -8.99 13.25
N ALA A 173 -14.47 -8.29 13.56
CA ALA A 173 -13.32 -8.21 12.68
C ALA A 173 -12.69 -9.59 12.44
N ILE A 174 -12.56 -10.40 13.49
CA ILE A 174 -12.04 -11.77 13.42
C ILE A 174 -12.95 -12.64 12.55
N MET A 175 -14.28 -12.56 12.75
CA MET A 175 -15.25 -13.30 11.92
C MET A 175 -15.14 -12.95 10.43
N ILE A 176 -14.94 -11.66 10.10
CA ILE A 176 -14.75 -11.21 8.71
C ILE A 176 -13.45 -11.78 8.12
N SER A 177 -12.36 -11.72 8.89
CA SER A 177 -11.06 -12.22 8.47
C SER A 177 -11.11 -13.73 8.19
N GLN A 178 -11.63 -14.52 9.13
CA GLN A 178 -11.80 -15.98 9.00
C GLN A 178 -12.67 -16.35 7.80
N GLN A 179 -13.79 -15.65 7.61
CA GLN A 179 -14.67 -15.89 6.46
C GLN A 179 -14.00 -15.56 5.14
N SER A 180 -13.13 -14.55 5.10
CA SER A 180 -12.38 -14.18 3.90
C SER A 180 -11.34 -15.26 3.55
N GLU A 181 -10.61 -15.76 4.54
CA GLU A 181 -9.65 -16.87 4.37
C GLU A 181 -10.35 -18.16 3.88
N GLU A 182 -11.49 -18.52 4.47
CA GLU A 182 -12.29 -19.67 4.03
C GLU A 182 -12.71 -19.57 2.55
N VAL A 183 -13.12 -18.38 2.11
CA VAL A 183 -13.50 -18.13 0.72
C VAL A 183 -12.29 -18.23 -0.22
N GLU A 184 -11.12 -17.74 0.17
CA GLU A 184 -9.89 -17.88 -0.62
C GLU A 184 -9.43 -19.33 -0.75
N ILE A 185 -9.53 -20.12 0.32
CA ILE A 185 -9.24 -21.56 0.31
C ILE A 185 -10.19 -22.30 -0.64
N LEU A 186 -11.48 -21.92 -0.65
CA LEU A 186 -12.45 -22.54 -1.56
C LEU A 186 -12.24 -22.17 -3.04
N LYS A 187 -11.71 -20.98 -3.34
CA LYS A 187 -11.39 -20.54 -4.72
C LYS A 187 -10.10 -21.12 -5.27
N SER A 188 -9.20 -21.57 -4.42
CA SER A 188 -7.89 -22.14 -4.79
C SER A 188 -7.92 -23.67 -4.97
N LYS A 189 -9.08 -24.30 -4.77
CA LYS A 189 -9.37 -25.70 -5.10
C LYS A 189 -10.10 -25.80 -6.44
#